data_AF-A0A1U6GRP9-F1
#
_entry.id   AF-A0A1U6GRP9-F1
#
_cell.length_a   1.000
_cell.length_b   1.000
_cell.length_c   1.000
_cell.angle_alpha   90.00
_cell.angle_beta   90.00
_cell.angle_gamma   90.00
#
_symmetry.space_group_name_H-M   'P 1'
#
loop_
_entity.id
_entity.type
_entity.pdbx_description
1 polymer ?
#
loop_
_entity_poly.entity_id
_entity_poly.type
_entity_poly.pdbx_seq_one_letter_code
_entity_poly.pdbx_strand_id
1 'polypeptide(L)'
;MSNAPYDPLAAWQKFVQDWELEINAWSGKFTESEQFSAIMGQATKMMLVAQRTVTDQLENVLQSLNLPTKAQVEGLSDRLDAIEDSIAQLRIALDKLAQDGPVPAGKPEPSRTRKPAGKAD
;
A
#
# COMPACT_ATOMS: atom_id res chain seq x y z
N MET A 1 -13.28 -16.24 51.82
CA MET A 1 -12.91 -16.93 50.57
C MET A 1 -11.96 -16.02 49.83
N SER A 2 -10.66 -16.27 49.93
CA SER A 2 -9.60 -15.39 49.42
C SER A 2 -9.52 -15.48 47.90
N ASN A 3 -9.77 -14.35 47.25
CA ASN A 3 -9.63 -14.10 45.82
C ASN A 3 -8.18 -14.38 45.42
N ALA A 4 -7.90 -15.53 44.80
CA ALA A 4 -6.58 -15.81 44.27
C ALA A 4 -6.29 -14.79 43.16
N PRO A 5 -5.19 -14.02 43.22
CA PRO A 5 -4.84 -13.11 42.15
C PRO A 5 -4.65 -13.94 40.88
N TYR A 6 -5.28 -13.52 39.78
CA TYR A 6 -5.07 -14.10 38.47
C TYR A 6 -3.56 -14.11 38.20
N ASP A 7 -2.95 -15.29 38.32
CA ASP A 7 -1.52 -15.47 38.13
C ASP A 7 -1.30 -15.77 36.63
N PRO A 8 -0.81 -14.79 35.86
CA PRO A 8 -0.60 -14.96 34.42
C PRO A 8 0.46 -16.03 34.13
N LEU A 9 1.38 -16.27 35.06
CA LEU A 9 2.40 -17.30 34.92
C LEU A 9 1.78 -18.68 35.11
N ALA A 10 0.87 -18.84 36.08
CA ALA A 10 0.12 -20.07 36.26
C ALA A 10 -0.83 -20.35 35.08
N ALA A 11 -1.48 -19.32 34.53
CA ALA A 11 -2.32 -19.45 33.34
C ALA A 11 -1.49 -19.84 32.09
N TRP A 12 -0.32 -19.23 31.90
CA TRP A 12 0.63 -19.58 30.85
C TRP A 12 1.17 -21.00 31.02
N GLN A 13 1.58 -21.37 32.23
CA GLN A 13 2.07 -22.70 32.54
C GLN A 13 1.01 -23.76 32.25
N LYS A 14 -0.25 -23.50 32.63
CA LYS A 14 -1.37 -24.38 32.29
C LYS A 14 -1.54 -24.51 30.78
N PHE A 15 -1.50 -23.40 30.05
CA PHE A 15 -1.58 -23.42 28.58
C PHE A 15 -0.46 -24.25 27.94
N VAL A 16 0.78 -24.11 28.41
CA VAL A 16 1.92 -24.90 27.92
C VAL A 16 1.76 -26.39 28.24
N GLN A 17 1.27 -26.72 29.44
CA GLN A 17 0.99 -28.11 29.82
C GLN A 17 -0.13 -28.74 28.99
N ASP A 18 -1.22 -28.00 28.75
CA ASP A 18 -2.32 -28.44 27.89
C ASP A 18 -1.84 -28.63 26.45
N TRP A 19 -0.95 -27.76 25.96
CA TRP A 19 -0.35 -27.85 24.63
C TRP A 19 0.62 -29.05 24.47
N GLU A 20 1.40 -29.38 25.51
CA GLU A 20 2.29 -30.54 25.49
C GLU A 20 1.50 -31.87 25.41
N LEU A 21 0.37 -31.95 26.11
CA LEU A 21 -0.56 -33.08 26.01
C LEU A 21 -1.20 -33.17 24.62
N GLU A 22 -1.57 -32.03 24.04
CA GLU A 22 -2.14 -31.96 22.70
C GLU A 22 -1.12 -32.37 21.64
N ILE A 23 0.14 -31.92 21.72
CA ILE A 23 1.21 -32.33 20.79
C ILE A 23 1.49 -33.84 20.89
N ASN A 24 1.50 -34.40 22.09
CA ASN A 24 1.67 -35.84 22.28
C ASN A 24 0.53 -36.65 21.64
N ALA A 25 -0.70 -36.11 21.62
CA ALA A 25 -1.82 -36.70 20.89
C ALA A 25 -1.68 -36.56 19.36
N TRP A 26 -0.97 -35.54 18.86
CA TRP A 26 -0.72 -35.30 17.44
C TRP A 26 0.45 -36.14 16.87
N SER A 27 1.33 -36.67 17.72
CA SER A 27 2.59 -37.34 17.34
C SER A 27 2.46 -38.69 16.61
N GLY A 28 1.27 -39.29 16.51
CA GLY A 28 1.17 -40.68 16.05
C GLY A 28 0.63 -40.93 14.65
N LYS A 29 -0.33 -40.12 14.17
CA LYS A 29 -1.21 -40.54 13.05
C LYS A 29 -1.68 -39.45 12.08
N PHE A 30 -1.36 -38.18 12.31
CA PHE A 30 -2.01 -37.08 11.56
C PHE A 30 -1.20 -36.50 10.40
N THR A 31 0.13 -36.60 10.42
CA THR A 31 1.03 -35.91 9.47
C THR A 31 0.93 -36.37 8.02
N GLU A 32 0.36 -37.54 7.74
CA GLU A 32 0.16 -38.08 6.37
C GLU A 32 -1.27 -37.90 5.84
N SER A 33 -2.18 -37.31 6.62
CA SER A 33 -3.59 -37.23 6.26
C SER A 33 -3.96 -35.91 5.58
N GLU A 34 -4.78 -35.95 4.53
CA GLU A 34 -5.38 -34.75 3.90
C GLU A 34 -6.16 -33.88 4.90
N GLN A 35 -6.66 -34.49 6.00
CA GLN A 35 -7.33 -33.79 7.10
C GLN A 35 -6.39 -32.86 7.86
N PHE A 36 -5.10 -33.17 8.00
CA PHE A 36 -4.13 -32.26 8.60
C PHE A 36 -3.95 -31.00 7.75
N SER A 37 -3.79 -31.14 6.43
CA SER A 37 -3.69 -29.99 5.52
C SER A 37 -4.93 -29.11 5.55
N ALA A 38 -6.12 -29.71 5.63
CA ALA A 38 -7.38 -28.96 5.75
C ALA A 38 -7.48 -28.19 7.09
N ILE A 39 -7.15 -28.85 8.20
CA ILE A 39 -7.15 -28.24 9.54
C ILE A 39 -6.12 -27.11 9.61
N MET A 40 -4.90 -27.33 9.11
CA MET A 40 -3.86 -26.30 9.07
C MET A 40 -4.28 -25.11 8.21
N GLY A 41 -4.86 -25.35 7.03
CA GLY A 41 -5.40 -24.28 6.19
C GLY A 41 -6.50 -23.47 6.89
N GLN A 42 -7.38 -24.14 7.66
CA GLN A 42 -8.40 -23.48 8.45
C GLN A 42 -7.80 -22.70 9.63
N ALA A 43 -6.84 -23.28 10.34
CA ALA A 43 -6.12 -22.63 11.43
C ALA A 43 -5.36 -21.39 10.96
N THR A 44 -4.68 -21.45 9.81
CA THR A 44 -4.02 -20.30 9.19
C THR A 44 -5.02 -19.20 8.82
N LYS A 45 -6.20 -19.55 8.26
CA LYS A 45 -7.26 -18.58 7.99
C LYS A 45 -7.76 -17.93 9.28
N MET A 46 -7.99 -18.72 10.33
CA MET A 46 -8.40 -18.18 11.63
C MET A 46 -7.34 -17.26 12.24
N MET A 47 -6.06 -17.63 12.11
CA MET A 47 -4.94 -16.80 12.57
C MET A 47 -4.89 -15.46 11.84
N LEU A 48 -5.07 -15.46 10.52
CA LEU A 48 -5.13 -14.22 9.71
C LEU A 48 -6.33 -13.34 10.11
N VAL A 49 -7.49 -13.94 10.38
CA VAL A 49 -8.68 -13.22 10.86
C VAL A 49 -8.44 -12.64 12.25
N ALA A 50 -7.83 -13.40 13.15
CA ALA A 50 -7.47 -12.94 14.50
C ALA A 50 -6.47 -11.77 14.43
N GLN A 51 -5.43 -11.89 13.62
CA GLN A 51 -4.46 -10.83 13.39
C GLN A 51 -5.13 -9.55 12.90
N ARG A 52 -6.01 -9.66 11.88
CA ARG A 52 -6.77 -8.51 11.38
C ARG A 52 -7.63 -7.86 12.45
N THR A 53 -8.34 -8.68 13.23
CA THR A 53 -9.22 -8.18 14.30
C THR A 53 -8.45 -7.43 15.39
N VAL A 54 -7.25 -7.91 15.74
CA VAL A 54 -6.36 -7.22 16.69
C VAL A 54 -5.85 -5.90 16.10
N THR A 55 -5.46 -5.88 14.83
CA THR A 55 -5.05 -4.64 14.14
C THR A 55 -6.19 -3.63 14.11
N ASP A 56 -7.41 -4.04 13.75
CA ASP A 56 -8.58 -3.16 13.71
C ASP A 56 -8.90 -2.57 15.10
N GLN A 57 -8.78 -3.37 16.17
CA GLN A 57 -8.96 -2.89 17.54
C GLN A 57 -7.88 -1.89 17.96
N LEU A 58 -6.61 -2.16 17.63
CA LEU A 58 -5.50 -1.23 17.90
C LEU A 58 -5.68 0.09 17.14
N GLU A 59 -6.11 0.04 15.88
CA GLU A 59 -6.40 1.24 15.10
C GLU A 59 -7.52 2.06 15.73
N ASN A 60 -8.61 1.42 16.18
CA ASN A 60 -9.69 2.12 16.88
C ASN A 60 -9.22 2.77 18.19
N VAL A 61 -8.34 2.10 18.95
CA VAL A 61 -7.73 2.68 20.16
C VAL A 61 -6.87 3.88 19.80
N LEU A 62 -6.00 3.77 18.79
CA LEU A 62 -5.15 4.88 18.35
C LEU A 62 -5.99 6.07 17.85
N GLN A 63 -7.05 5.81 17.07
CA GLN A 63 -7.99 6.85 16.64
C GLN A 63 -8.68 7.53 17.83
N SER A 64 -9.11 6.77 18.84
CA SER A 64 -9.73 7.33 20.05
C SER A 64 -8.79 8.25 20.84
N LEU A 65 -7.48 8.05 20.71
CA LEU A 65 -6.43 8.88 21.31
C LEU A 65 -5.95 10.01 20.39
N ASN A 66 -6.62 10.22 19.24
CA ASN A 66 -6.17 11.13 18.18
C ASN A 66 -4.75 10.86 17.69
N LEU A 67 -4.28 9.61 17.80
CA LEU A 67 -2.99 9.17 17.27
C LEU A 67 -3.15 8.66 15.84
N PRO A 68 -2.20 8.98 14.94
CA PRO A 68 -2.27 8.52 13.55
C PRO A 68 -2.15 7.00 13.47
N THR A 69 -3.03 6.40 12.67
CA THR A 69 -3.00 4.96 12.36
C THR A 69 -2.06 4.68 11.19
N LYS A 70 -1.59 3.43 11.09
CA LYS A 70 -0.74 3.00 9.96
C LYS A 70 -1.41 3.27 8.61
N ALA A 71 -2.69 2.92 8.47
CA ALA A 71 -3.45 3.15 7.25
C ALA A 71 -3.55 4.63 6.87
N GLN A 72 -3.68 5.53 7.85
CA GLN A 72 -3.70 6.97 7.60
C GLN A 72 -2.33 7.52 7.16
N VAL A 73 -1.23 6.98 7.70
CA VAL A 73 0.13 7.34 7.27
C VAL A 73 0.36 6.90 5.82
N GLU A 74 -0.03 5.66 5.48
CA GLU A 74 0.08 5.16 4.10
C GLU A 74 -0.76 6.00 3.13
N GLY A 75 -2.01 6.32 3.48
CA GLY A 75 -2.85 7.19 2.65
C GLY A 75 -2.33 8.63 2.52
N LEU A 76 -1.54 9.11 3.47
CA LEU A 76 -0.85 10.41 3.35
C LEU A 76 0.33 10.30 2.39
N SER A 77 1.11 9.22 2.45
CA SER A 77 2.20 8.96 1.50
C SER A 77 1.69 8.91 0.06
N ASP A 78 0.62 8.16 -0.20
CA ASP A 78 0.03 8.07 -1.55
C ASP A 78 -0.40 9.45 -2.09
N ARG A 79 -0.93 10.30 -1.20
CA ARG A 79 -1.32 11.68 -1.57
C ARG A 79 -0.10 12.57 -1.84
N LEU A 80 0.98 12.38 -1.09
CA LEU A 80 2.24 13.10 -1.30
C LEU A 80 2.83 12.71 -2.66
N ASP A 81 2.89 11.42 -2.97
CA ASP A 81 3.38 10.92 -4.26
C ASP A 81 2.57 11.51 -5.43
N ALA A 82 1.23 11.55 -5.32
CA ALA A 82 0.37 12.16 -6.34
C ALA A 82 0.61 13.67 -6.51
N ILE A 83 0.93 14.38 -5.41
CA ILE A 83 1.29 15.80 -5.46
C ILE A 83 2.66 15.98 -6.14
N GLU A 84 3.64 15.14 -5.81
CA GLU A 84 4.96 15.16 -6.44
C GLU A 84 4.87 14.95 -7.97
N ASP A 85 4.06 13.99 -8.40
CA ASP A 85 3.78 13.75 -9.82
C ASP A 85 3.12 14.97 -10.49
N SER A 86 2.13 15.58 -9.83
CA SER A 86 1.49 16.79 -10.36
C SER A 86 2.49 17.94 -10.49
N ILE A 87 3.41 18.10 -9.54
CA ILE A 87 4.46 19.12 -9.59
C ILE A 87 5.43 18.83 -10.74
N ALA A 88 5.82 17.56 -10.93
CA ALA A 88 6.67 17.17 -12.04
C ALA A 88 6.02 17.46 -13.41
N GLN A 89 4.73 17.17 -13.55
CA GLN A 89 3.96 17.47 -14.77
C GLN A 89 3.85 18.97 -15.02
N LEU A 90 3.57 19.77 -13.98
CA LEU A 90 3.53 21.23 -14.10
C LEU A 90 4.88 21.80 -14.55
N ARG A 91 5.98 21.28 -14.00
CA ARG A 91 7.34 21.69 -14.39
C ARG A 91 7.59 21.40 -15.88
N ILE A 92 7.22 20.23 -16.36
CA ILE A 92 7.34 19.88 -17.78
C ILE A 92 6.49 20.81 -18.67
N ALA A 93 5.27 21.13 -18.24
CA ALA A 93 4.39 22.03 -18.98
C ALA A 93 4.95 23.48 -19.04
N LEU A 94 5.53 23.95 -17.93
CA LEU A 94 6.22 25.24 -17.84
C LEU A 94 7.45 25.30 -18.75
N ASP A 95 8.28 24.25 -18.74
CA ASP A 95 9.46 24.17 -19.60
C ASP A 95 9.07 24.16 -21.08
N LYS A 96 8.00 23.45 -21.46
CA LYS A 96 7.46 23.48 -22.83
C LYS A 96 6.97 24.87 -23.21
N LEU A 97 6.22 25.55 -22.33
CA LEU A 97 5.73 26.90 -22.59
C LEU A 97 6.87 27.91 -22.72
N ALA A 98 7.94 27.76 -21.94
CA ALA A 98 9.14 28.59 -22.04
C ALA A 98 9.92 28.34 -23.35
N GLN A 99 9.91 27.10 -23.86
CA GLN A 99 10.50 26.74 -25.16
C GLN A 99 9.65 27.21 -26.34
N ASP A 100 8.32 27.20 -26.19
CA ASP A 100 7.33 27.71 -27.17
C ASP A 100 7.10 29.23 -27.05
N GLY A 101 7.99 29.96 -26.37
CA GLY A 101 7.98 31.43 -26.34
C GLY A 101 7.87 32.04 -27.74
N PRO A 102 7.32 33.28 -27.88
CA PRO A 102 6.85 33.80 -29.15
C PRO A 102 7.90 33.64 -30.23
N VAL A 103 7.61 32.78 -31.21
CA VAL A 103 8.43 32.63 -32.42
C VAL A 103 8.66 34.04 -32.94
N PRO A 104 9.90 34.54 -33.02
CA PRO A 104 10.13 35.85 -33.59
C PRO A 104 9.53 35.80 -34.98
N ALA A 105 8.53 36.66 -35.24
CA ALA A 105 7.88 36.75 -36.53
C ALA A 105 8.98 36.90 -37.59
N GLY A 106 9.29 35.78 -38.25
CA GLY A 106 10.34 35.73 -39.24
C GLY A 106 10.06 36.82 -40.24
N LYS A 107 11.03 37.72 -40.44
CA LYS A 107 10.92 38.83 -41.36
C LYS A 107 10.32 38.33 -42.67
N PRO A 108 9.20 38.90 -43.16
CA PRO A 108 8.48 38.34 -44.29
C PRO A 108 9.43 38.17 -45.47
N GLU A 109 9.56 36.94 -45.94
CA GLU A 109 10.44 36.59 -47.04
C GLU A 109 10.03 37.42 -48.27
N PRO A 110 10.96 38.14 -48.93
CA PRO A 110 10.61 39.02 -50.03
C PRO A 110 10.03 38.19 -51.19
N SER A 111 8.77 38.49 -51.52
CA SER A 111 8.04 37.88 -52.64
C SER A 111 8.87 37.98 -53.92
N ARG A 112 9.17 36.83 -54.51
CA ARG A 112 9.93 36.70 -55.77
C ARG A 112 9.15 37.36 -56.91
N THR A 113 9.43 38.62 -57.20
CA THR A 113 9.00 39.30 -58.43
C THR A 113 9.88 38.88 -59.60
N ARG A 114 9.82 37.61 -60.00
CA ARG A 114 10.27 37.19 -61.34
C ARG A 114 9.05 36.85 -62.16
N LYS A 115 8.52 37.86 -62.85
CA LYS A 115 7.58 37.67 -63.96
C LYS A 115 8.39 37.03 -65.11
N PRO A 116 8.07 35.81 -65.58
CA PRO A 116 8.74 35.25 -66.74
C PRO A 116 8.47 36.14 -67.95
N ALA A 117 9.50 36.39 -68.77
CA ALA A 117 9.40 37.16 -69.99
C ALA A 117 8.33 36.55 -70.91
N GLY A 118 7.38 37.39 -71.34
CA GLY A 118 6.32 36.99 -72.27
C GLY A 118 6.91 36.47 -73.57
N LYS A 119 6.34 35.37 -74.08
CA LYS A 119 6.61 34.88 -75.43
C LYS A 119 6.17 35.94 -76.44
N ALA A 120 7.07 36.31 -77.35
CA ALA A 120 6.76 37.10 -78.54
C ALA A 120 5.95 36.24 -79.54
N ASP A 121 5.12 36.93 -80.34
CA ASP A 121 4.34 36.39 -81.47
C ASP A 121 5.16 35.52 -82.44
#